data_AF-A0A1S9MA92-F1
#
_entry.id   AF-A0A1S9MA92-F1
#
_cell.length_a   1.000
_cell.length_b   1.000
_cell.length_c   1.000
_cell.angle_alpha   90.00
_cell.angle_beta   90.00
_cell.angle_gamma   90.00
#
_symmetry.space_group_name_H-M   'P 1'
#
loop_
_entity.id
_entity.type
_entity.pdbx_description
1 polymer ?
#
loop_
_entity_poly.entity_id
_entity_poly.type
_entity_poly.pdbx_seq_one_letter_code
_entity_poly.pdbx_strand_id
1 'polypeptide(L)'
;MTQEQTVVDGDWHRVHPASPFVRGWVALAAIVYFFGRDTFERALQGRGTIGDNFNERTLWLLAGGGVVLLLALGSFLLSWYFTRYQLAEGYVRVNTGFLFKQQRQARLDRVQAIDIVQPLLARIFGLAELKFEVADAGHSAVRLSYLRLAQAKQLRATILGRAAGIADGSETVEVPEAPEQVVLYLPPGRLVGSLILSEQSFFIVLSAIASVLLSVLTESRAFILYLIPAILGLGTAYWRSFNTGYNFTAAISPDGIRLRYGLLDTRAQTVPPGRIQALKVTQPPLWRILGWYRIHVNVAGYGEHRRSEGEHRTMLLPVGRKSEVMMMLSLVLPDPGTADPERVFTAGLTGLDSEAGFVTTPRRAWILSPLGWRRNGFLSTETALLLRSGRLWRKLVVVPHQRTQSIALHQGPLARLFGVADLVLHTTPGPVAPRLIQAATEQAVGVFDQQAARARKARKLQSSEQWLAQLPPTALPAPPSTHAIQHASTQEEPDHG
;
A
#
# COMPACT_ATOMS: atom_id res chain seq x y z
N MET A 1 9.93 -29.16 26.30
CA MET A 1 9.41 -29.77 25.05
C MET A 1 7.92 -29.51 24.99
N THR A 2 7.51 -28.40 24.38
CA THR A 2 6.10 -28.02 24.27
C THR A 2 5.67 -28.45 22.88
N GLN A 3 4.84 -29.49 22.80
CA GLN A 3 4.29 -29.97 21.53
C GLN A 3 3.68 -28.80 20.75
N GLU A 4 4.18 -28.55 19.55
CA GLU A 4 3.55 -27.63 18.60
C GLU A 4 2.23 -28.25 18.16
N GLN A 5 1.16 -27.91 18.89
CA GLN A 5 -0.20 -28.26 18.53
C GLN A 5 -0.51 -27.69 17.14
N THR A 6 -0.83 -28.60 16.23
CA THR A 6 -1.28 -28.31 14.87
C THR A 6 -2.53 -27.43 14.94
N VAL A 7 -2.47 -26.24 14.34
CA VAL A 7 -3.54 -25.22 14.41
C VAL A 7 -4.80 -25.62 13.60
N VAL A 8 -4.88 -26.87 13.14
CA VAL A 8 -5.88 -27.36 12.17
C VAL A 8 -6.65 -28.56 12.73
N ASP A 9 -6.99 -28.53 14.01
CA ASP A 9 -7.68 -29.65 14.68
C ASP A 9 -9.20 -29.43 14.79
N GLY A 10 -9.72 -28.37 14.19
CA GLY A 10 -11.15 -28.03 14.26
C GLY A 10 -11.59 -27.48 15.63
N ASP A 11 -10.68 -27.35 16.60
CA ASP A 11 -10.97 -26.86 17.94
C ASP A 11 -10.90 -25.33 18.07
N TRP A 12 -11.54 -24.81 19.12
CA TRP A 12 -11.48 -23.40 19.49
C TRP A 12 -10.18 -23.09 20.24
N HIS A 13 -9.30 -22.34 19.59
CA HIS A 13 -8.07 -21.84 20.19
C HIS A 13 -8.25 -20.42 20.73
N ARG A 14 -7.51 -20.10 21.79
CA ARG A 14 -7.44 -18.75 22.34
C ARG A 14 -6.32 -17.97 21.66
N VAL A 15 -6.52 -16.68 21.51
CA VAL A 15 -5.45 -15.78 21.03
C VAL A 15 -4.36 -15.62 22.09
N HIS A 16 -3.18 -15.17 21.68
CA HIS A 16 -2.06 -14.93 22.60
C HIS A 16 -2.43 -13.93 23.70
N PRO A 17 -2.00 -14.14 24.98
CA PRO A 17 -2.27 -13.23 26.10
C PRO A 17 -1.91 -11.77 25.87
N ALA A 18 -0.89 -11.50 25.05
CA ALA A 18 -0.46 -10.13 24.72
C ALA A 18 -1.40 -9.39 23.74
N SER A 19 -2.40 -10.07 23.16
CA SER A 19 -3.32 -9.51 22.15
C SER A 19 -3.99 -8.18 22.58
N PRO A 20 -4.56 -8.04 23.80
CA PRO A 20 -5.19 -6.79 24.23
C PRO A 20 -4.21 -5.64 24.34
N PHE A 21 -2.99 -5.90 24.82
CA PHE A 21 -1.96 -4.86 24.95
C PHE A 21 -1.58 -4.30 23.58
N VAL A 22 -1.46 -5.16 22.57
CA VAL A 22 -1.14 -4.71 21.20
C VAL A 22 -2.29 -3.91 20.57
N ARG A 23 -3.56 -4.27 20.83
CA ARG A 23 -4.73 -3.52 20.32
C ARG A 23 -5.05 -2.25 21.12
N GLY A 24 -4.68 -2.23 22.39
CA GLY A 24 -5.25 -1.36 23.41
C GLY A 24 -4.32 -0.31 24.01
N TRP A 25 -3.03 -0.34 23.67
CA TRP A 25 -2.04 0.58 24.24
C TRP A 25 -2.40 2.07 24.06
N VAL A 26 -3.17 2.42 23.03
CA VAL A 26 -3.64 3.81 22.80
C VAL A 26 -4.55 4.27 23.93
N ALA A 27 -5.42 3.40 24.46
CA ALA A 27 -6.26 3.75 25.60
C ALA A 27 -5.42 3.96 26.86
N LEU A 28 -4.39 3.12 27.07
CA LEU A 28 -3.43 3.31 28.15
C LEU A 28 -2.66 4.63 28.00
N ALA A 29 -2.17 4.94 26.79
CA ALA A 29 -1.50 6.20 26.49
C ALA A 29 -2.41 7.41 26.67
N ALA A 30 -3.70 7.29 26.31
CA ALA A 30 -4.69 8.36 26.52
C ALA A 30 -4.95 8.60 28.01
N ILE A 31 -5.03 7.54 28.83
CA ILE A 31 -5.13 7.64 30.28
C ILE A 31 -3.89 8.33 30.84
N VAL A 32 -2.69 7.85 30.48
CA VAL A 32 -1.42 8.45 30.93
C VAL A 32 -1.33 9.92 30.50
N TYR A 33 -1.73 10.26 29.28
CA TYR A 33 -1.77 11.65 28.82
C TYR A 33 -2.76 12.48 29.63
N PHE A 34 -4.00 12.01 29.83
CA PHE A 34 -5.02 12.76 30.54
C PHE A 34 -4.63 13.05 31.99
N PHE A 35 -4.09 12.05 32.70
CA PHE A 35 -3.66 12.20 34.10
C PHE A 35 -2.27 12.81 34.25
N GLY A 36 -1.39 12.66 33.26
CA GLY A 36 -0.01 13.16 33.27
C GLY A 36 0.16 14.56 32.69
N ARG A 37 -0.81 15.06 31.92
CA ARG A 37 -0.76 16.38 31.27
C ARG A 37 -0.51 17.51 32.27
N ASP A 38 -1.28 17.55 33.36
CA ASP A 38 -1.15 18.62 34.37
C ASP A 38 0.23 18.61 35.03
N THR A 39 0.76 17.42 35.32
CA THR A 39 2.10 17.22 35.90
C THR A 39 3.18 17.68 34.93
N PHE A 40 3.01 17.34 33.65
CA PHE A 40 3.94 17.71 32.58
C PHE A 40 3.93 19.23 32.30
N GLU A 41 2.76 19.86 32.27
CA GLU A 41 2.61 21.32 32.10
C GLU A 41 3.28 22.09 33.25
N ARG A 42 3.16 21.60 34.49
CA ARG A 42 3.84 22.21 35.66
C ARG A 42 5.36 22.08 35.57
N ALA A 43 5.85 20.90 35.18
CA ALA A 43 7.27 20.65 34.99
C ALA A 43 7.89 21.58 33.92
N LEU A 44 7.18 21.79 32.81
CA LEU A 44 7.63 22.70 31.73
C LEU A 44 7.70 24.16 32.17
N GLN A 45 6.85 24.58 33.11
CA GLN A 45 6.81 25.94 33.65
C GLN A 45 7.87 26.17 34.76
N GLY A 46 8.76 25.21 35.00
CA GLY A 46 9.76 25.29 36.07
C GLY A 46 9.16 25.21 37.48
N ARG A 47 7.91 24.78 37.61
CA ARG A 47 7.27 24.47 38.91
C ARG A 47 7.58 23.03 39.29
N GLY A 48 7.61 22.73 40.59
CA GLY A 48 7.77 21.36 41.07
C GLY A 48 6.83 20.38 40.38
N THR A 49 7.33 19.20 40.00
CA THR A 49 6.54 18.12 39.39
C THR A 49 5.41 17.67 40.31
N ILE A 50 5.67 17.76 41.61
CA ILE A 50 4.70 17.66 42.67
C ILE A 50 4.40 19.11 43.07
N GLY A 51 3.14 19.55 42.94
CA GLY A 51 2.78 20.91 43.35
C GLY A 51 3.11 21.11 44.83
N ASP A 52 3.62 22.29 45.19
CA ASP A 52 4.07 22.63 46.55
C ASP A 52 3.01 22.41 47.64
N ASN A 53 1.74 22.21 47.24
CA ASN A 53 0.69 21.70 48.08
C ASN A 53 0.28 20.28 47.62
N PHE A 54 0.63 19.26 48.40
CA PHE A 54 -0.03 17.93 48.41
C PHE A 54 -1.49 18.09 48.86
N ASN A 55 -2.31 18.74 48.05
CA ASN A 55 -3.72 18.94 48.34
C ASN A 55 -4.51 17.64 48.14
N GLU A 56 -5.62 17.53 48.88
CA GLU A 56 -6.63 16.46 48.76
C GLU A 56 -7.05 16.21 47.30
N ARG A 57 -7.09 17.26 46.48
CA ARG A 57 -7.38 17.19 45.03
C ARG A 57 -6.37 16.32 44.26
N THR A 58 -5.09 16.35 44.60
CA THR A 58 -4.06 15.51 43.95
C THR A 58 -4.26 14.03 44.30
N LEU A 59 -4.63 13.73 45.55
CA LEU A 59 -4.97 12.38 45.99
C LEU A 59 -6.21 11.85 45.27
N TRP A 60 -7.27 12.66 45.14
CA TRP A 60 -8.48 12.27 44.39
C TRP A 60 -8.22 12.07 42.89
N LEU A 61 -7.35 12.88 42.27
CA LEU A 61 -6.95 12.69 40.87
C LEU A 61 -6.12 11.42 40.66
N LEU A 62 -5.18 11.12 41.56
CA LEU A 62 -4.40 9.89 41.52
C LEU A 62 -5.27 8.65 41.79
N ALA A 63 -6.17 8.72 42.77
CA ALA A 63 -7.12 7.66 43.07
C ALA A 63 -8.08 7.42 41.88
N GLY A 64 -8.64 8.49 41.31
CA GLY A 64 -9.47 8.43 40.11
C GLY A 64 -8.71 7.84 38.91
N GLY A 65 -7.46 8.27 38.70
CA GLY A 65 -6.58 7.72 37.66
C GLY A 65 -6.26 6.24 37.86
N GLY A 66 -5.99 5.83 39.09
CA GLY A 66 -5.79 4.43 39.46
C GLY A 66 -7.02 3.58 39.18
N VAL A 67 -8.22 4.05 39.54
CA VAL A 67 -9.49 3.34 39.25
C VAL A 67 -9.72 3.22 37.75
N VAL A 68 -9.55 4.30 36.98
CA VAL A 68 -9.70 4.26 35.52
C VAL A 68 -8.68 3.30 34.88
N LEU A 69 -7.44 3.29 35.37
CA LEU A 69 -6.40 2.37 34.91
C LEU A 69 -6.76 0.91 35.20
N LEU A 70 -7.26 0.60 36.40
CA LEU A 70 -7.69 -0.75 36.79
C LEU A 70 -8.89 -1.21 35.96
N LEU A 71 -9.88 -0.35 35.74
CA LEU A 71 -11.03 -0.65 34.87
C LEU A 71 -10.59 -0.91 33.43
N ALA A 72 -9.66 -0.10 32.91
CA ALA A 72 -9.09 -0.31 31.59
C ALA A 72 -8.37 -1.67 31.50
N LEU A 73 -7.49 -1.98 32.47
CA LEU A 73 -6.77 -3.26 32.51
C LEU A 73 -7.71 -4.46 32.65
N GLY A 74 -8.72 -4.36 33.52
CA GLY A 74 -9.76 -5.38 33.67
C GLY A 74 -10.54 -5.60 32.37
N SER A 75 -10.91 -4.52 31.68
CA SER A 75 -11.58 -4.61 30.37
C SER A 75 -10.72 -5.29 29.31
N PHE A 76 -9.39 -5.07 29.33
CA PHE A 76 -8.45 -5.73 28.43
C PHE A 76 -8.34 -7.23 28.70
N LEU A 77 -8.25 -7.63 29.96
CA LEU A 77 -8.20 -9.04 30.37
C LEU A 77 -9.49 -9.78 30.00
N LEU A 78 -10.66 -9.17 30.25
CA LEU A 78 -11.94 -9.71 29.79
C LEU A 78 -11.97 -9.84 28.27
N SER A 79 -11.56 -8.81 27.54
CA SER A 79 -11.52 -8.84 26.07
C SER A 79 -10.67 -10.00 25.54
N TRP A 80 -9.51 -10.28 26.13
CA TRP A 80 -8.70 -11.45 25.79
C TRP A 80 -9.42 -12.77 26.08
N TYR A 81 -9.97 -12.92 27.28
CA TYR A 81 -10.58 -14.17 27.73
C TYR A 81 -11.74 -14.63 26.81
N PHE A 82 -12.49 -13.67 26.27
CA PHE A 82 -13.62 -13.93 25.36
C PHE A 82 -13.23 -13.97 23.87
N THR A 83 -11.98 -13.69 23.50
CA THR A 83 -11.54 -13.75 22.09
C THR A 83 -11.03 -15.15 21.74
N ARG A 84 -11.73 -15.84 20.84
CA ARG A 84 -11.40 -17.21 20.40
C ARG A 84 -11.44 -17.32 18.88
N TYR A 85 -10.65 -18.22 18.33
CA TYR A 85 -10.62 -18.51 16.90
C TYR A 85 -10.69 -20.01 16.64
N GLN A 86 -11.17 -20.40 15.46
CA GLN A 86 -11.28 -21.79 15.03
C GLN A 86 -10.95 -21.85 13.54
N LEU A 87 -10.12 -22.82 13.15
CA LEU A 87 -9.87 -23.20 11.76
C LEU A 87 -10.42 -24.61 11.56
N ALA A 88 -11.56 -24.73 10.87
CA ALA A 88 -12.25 -25.99 10.67
C ALA A 88 -12.87 -26.04 9.26
N GLU A 89 -12.75 -27.18 8.57
CA GLU A 89 -13.54 -27.53 7.38
C GLU A 89 -13.58 -26.47 6.26
N GLY A 90 -12.48 -25.75 6.03
CA GLY A 90 -12.45 -24.70 5.01
C GLY A 90 -13.07 -23.37 5.47
N TYR A 91 -13.27 -23.16 6.77
CA TYR A 91 -13.68 -21.90 7.37
C TYR A 91 -12.68 -21.38 8.42
N VAL A 92 -12.50 -20.07 8.47
CA VAL A 92 -11.88 -19.35 9.59
C VAL A 92 -12.99 -18.65 10.35
N ARG A 93 -13.21 -19.02 11.61
CA ARG A 93 -14.18 -18.40 12.52
C ARG A 93 -13.48 -17.65 13.64
N VAL A 94 -13.98 -16.47 13.98
CA VAL A 94 -13.47 -15.63 15.06
C VAL A 94 -14.63 -15.12 15.88
N ASN A 95 -14.57 -15.38 17.19
CA ASN A 95 -15.50 -14.86 18.19
C ASN A 95 -14.78 -13.79 19.01
N THR A 96 -15.41 -12.63 19.20
CA THR A 96 -14.84 -11.49 19.93
C THR A 96 -15.92 -10.79 20.75
N GLY A 97 -15.51 -10.17 21.85
CA GLY A 97 -16.36 -9.29 22.66
C GLY A 97 -16.94 -9.97 23.89
N PHE A 98 -17.03 -9.21 24.99
CA PHE A 98 -17.56 -9.70 26.27
C PHE A 98 -18.96 -9.17 26.57
N LEU A 99 -19.23 -7.86 26.34
CA LEU A 99 -20.59 -7.31 26.38
C LEU A 99 -21.33 -7.54 25.06
N PHE A 100 -20.70 -7.14 23.96
CA PHE A 100 -21.25 -7.25 22.61
C PHE A 100 -20.53 -8.37 21.87
N LYS A 101 -21.15 -9.54 21.83
CA LYS A 101 -20.61 -10.71 21.15
C LYS A 101 -20.66 -10.50 19.63
N GLN A 102 -19.51 -10.60 18.98
CA GLN A 102 -19.36 -10.56 17.54
C GLN A 102 -18.78 -11.88 17.05
N GLN A 103 -19.50 -12.55 16.15
CA GLN A 103 -19.03 -13.74 15.46
C GLN A 103 -18.77 -13.39 14.00
N ARG A 104 -17.58 -13.72 13.50
CA ARG A 104 -17.18 -13.49 12.10
C ARG A 104 -16.67 -14.79 11.52
N GLN A 105 -17.05 -15.07 10.29
CA GLN A 105 -16.60 -16.26 9.57
C GLN A 105 -16.20 -15.90 8.15
N ALA A 106 -15.12 -16.51 7.66
CA ALA A 106 -14.66 -16.43 6.28
C ALA A 106 -14.44 -17.83 5.76
N ARG A 107 -14.88 -18.10 4.52
CA ARG A 107 -14.53 -19.35 3.84
C ARG A 107 -13.13 -19.23 3.24
N LEU A 108 -12.30 -20.24 3.46
CA LEU A 108 -10.92 -20.35 2.99
C LEU A 108 -10.83 -20.44 1.46
N ASP A 109 -11.79 -21.10 0.81
CA ASP A 109 -11.88 -21.22 -0.66
C ASP A 109 -12.14 -19.88 -1.36
N ARG A 110 -12.70 -18.89 -0.65
CA ARG A 110 -12.95 -17.54 -1.15
C ARG A 110 -11.89 -16.53 -0.72
N VAL A 111 -10.87 -16.96 0.02
CA VAL A 111 -9.76 -16.09 0.40
C VAL A 111 -8.94 -15.79 -0.84
N GLN A 112 -8.88 -14.51 -1.20
CA GLN A 112 -8.10 -14.03 -2.33
C GLN A 112 -6.67 -13.69 -1.89
N ALA A 113 -6.51 -13.09 -0.71
CA ALA A 113 -5.21 -12.66 -0.23
C ALA A 113 -5.08 -12.76 1.29
N ILE A 114 -3.84 -12.93 1.73
CA ILE A 114 -3.46 -13.00 3.14
C ILE A 114 -2.26 -12.09 3.36
N ASP A 115 -2.49 -11.02 4.12
CA ASP A 115 -1.46 -10.08 4.56
C ASP A 115 -0.98 -10.49 5.96
N ILE A 116 0.34 -10.44 6.18
CA ILE A 116 0.93 -10.52 7.53
C ILE A 116 1.21 -9.10 8.01
N VAL A 117 0.59 -8.69 9.13
CA VAL A 117 0.78 -7.37 9.74
C VAL A 117 1.42 -7.55 11.12
N GLN A 118 2.52 -6.86 11.37
CA GLN A 118 3.25 -6.85 12.63
C GLN A 118 3.36 -5.41 13.14
N PRO A 119 2.36 -4.94 13.91
CA PRO A 119 2.48 -3.68 14.64
C PRO A 119 3.67 -3.69 15.59
N LEU A 120 4.18 -2.51 15.98
CA LEU A 120 5.43 -2.39 16.74
C LEU A 120 5.47 -3.29 17.98
N LEU A 121 4.41 -3.24 18.80
CA LEU A 121 4.31 -4.07 20.00
C LEU A 121 4.24 -5.55 19.65
N ALA A 122 3.52 -5.92 18.59
CA ALA A 122 3.48 -7.30 18.12
C ALA A 122 4.88 -7.77 17.69
N ARG A 123 5.64 -6.92 16.97
CA ARG A 123 7.02 -7.20 16.57
C ARG A 123 7.93 -7.41 17.77
N ILE A 124 7.81 -6.58 18.82
CA ILE A 124 8.59 -6.73 20.07
C ILE A 124 8.28 -8.07 20.73
N PHE A 125 7.01 -8.51 20.74
CA PHE A 125 6.60 -9.80 21.31
C PHE A 125 6.72 -10.99 20.35
N GLY A 126 7.24 -10.82 19.12
CA GLY A 126 7.33 -11.89 18.11
C GLY A 126 5.99 -12.38 17.55
N LEU A 127 4.96 -11.53 17.61
CA LEU A 127 3.59 -11.81 17.21
C LEU A 127 3.24 -11.15 15.88
N ALA A 128 2.31 -11.76 15.14
CA ALA A 128 1.79 -11.26 13.88
C ALA A 128 0.27 -11.45 13.78
N GLU A 129 -0.37 -10.57 13.03
CA GLU A 129 -1.77 -10.64 12.65
C GLU A 129 -1.90 -11.04 11.19
N LEU A 130 -2.73 -12.04 10.89
CA LEU A 130 -3.12 -12.42 9.53
C LEU A 130 -4.42 -11.73 9.17
N LYS A 131 -4.39 -10.95 8.08
CA LYS A 131 -5.57 -10.26 7.55
C LYS A 131 -5.99 -10.93 6.25
N PHE A 132 -7.19 -11.50 6.25
CA PHE A 132 -7.77 -12.19 5.10
C PHE A 132 -8.61 -11.24 4.27
N GLU A 133 -8.43 -11.29 2.95
CA GLU A 133 -9.29 -10.62 1.99
C GLU A 133 -10.15 -11.65 1.26
N VAL A 134 -11.46 -11.43 1.26
CA VAL A 134 -12.46 -12.35 0.73
C VAL A 134 -13.33 -11.60 -0.27
N ALA A 135 -13.58 -12.20 -1.43
CA ALA A 135 -14.26 -11.59 -2.58
C ALA A 135 -15.68 -11.07 -2.31
N ASP A 136 -16.36 -11.64 -1.32
CA ASP A 136 -17.80 -11.46 -1.07
C ASP A 136 -18.08 -10.87 0.31
N ALA A 137 -17.03 -10.46 1.04
CA ALA A 137 -17.11 -10.18 2.48
C ALA A 137 -17.15 -8.69 2.82
N GLY A 138 -17.73 -7.82 1.98
CA GLY A 138 -18.00 -6.40 2.29
C GLY A 138 -17.07 -5.75 3.35
N HIS A 139 -17.62 -5.28 4.47
CA HIS A 139 -16.87 -4.61 5.56
C HIS A 139 -16.13 -5.55 6.53
N SER A 140 -16.17 -6.87 6.35
CA SER A 140 -15.78 -7.86 7.35
C SER A 140 -14.57 -8.68 6.91
N ALA A 141 -13.46 -8.01 6.60
CA ALA A 141 -12.15 -8.68 6.54
C ALA A 141 -11.90 -9.39 7.88
N VAL A 142 -11.87 -10.72 7.86
CA VAL A 142 -11.55 -11.52 9.04
C VAL A 142 -10.07 -11.30 9.35
N ARG A 143 -9.78 -11.02 10.62
CA ARG A 143 -8.42 -10.87 11.11
C ARG A 143 -8.18 -11.96 12.15
N LEU A 144 -7.15 -12.75 11.93
CA LEU A 144 -6.67 -13.71 12.91
C LEU A 144 -5.46 -13.08 13.58
N SER A 145 -5.67 -12.56 14.78
CA SER A 145 -4.67 -11.70 15.41
C SER A 145 -3.77 -12.47 16.38
N TYR A 146 -2.49 -12.10 16.34
CA TYR A 146 -1.46 -12.42 17.33
C TYR A 146 -1.13 -13.90 17.46
N LEU A 147 -0.84 -14.52 16.32
CA LEU A 147 -0.09 -15.77 16.24
C LEU A 147 1.42 -15.48 16.38
N ARG A 148 2.22 -16.46 16.78
CA ARG A 148 3.69 -16.31 16.65
C ARG A 148 4.04 -16.13 15.18
N LEU A 149 5.07 -15.33 14.88
CA LEU A 149 5.44 -15.02 13.50
C LEU A 149 5.69 -16.27 12.64
N ALA A 150 6.39 -17.27 13.17
CA ALA A 150 6.65 -18.53 12.48
C ALA A 150 5.34 -19.27 12.13
N GLN A 151 4.44 -19.40 13.11
CA GLN A 151 3.12 -20.01 12.91
C GLN A 151 2.27 -19.23 11.90
N ALA A 152 2.32 -17.89 11.93
CA ALA A 152 1.60 -17.05 10.97
C ALA A 152 2.09 -17.27 9.53
N LYS A 153 3.40 -17.40 9.34
CA LYS A 153 4.01 -17.70 8.03
C LYS A 153 3.64 -19.10 7.54
N GLN A 154 3.74 -20.10 8.41
CA GLN A 154 3.38 -21.49 8.08
C GLN A 154 1.90 -21.59 7.72
N LEU A 155 1.01 -21.03 8.55
CA LEU A 155 -0.42 -21.05 8.31
C LEU A 155 -0.79 -20.36 6.99
N ARG A 156 -0.13 -19.24 6.67
CA ARG A 156 -0.29 -18.57 5.37
C ARG A 156 0.12 -19.49 4.22
N ALA A 157 1.28 -20.14 4.31
CA ALA A 157 1.75 -21.07 3.29
C ALA A 157 0.79 -22.25 3.10
N THR A 158 0.31 -22.85 4.19
CA THR A 158 -0.67 -23.95 4.16
C THR A 158 -1.98 -23.51 3.53
N ILE A 159 -2.52 -22.35 3.89
CA ILE A 159 -3.80 -21.86 3.34
C ILE A 159 -3.65 -21.53 1.86
N LEU A 160 -2.58 -20.85 1.44
CA LEU A 160 -2.34 -20.54 0.04
C LEU A 160 -2.10 -21.80 -0.79
N GLY A 161 -1.35 -22.78 -0.26
CA GLY A 161 -1.13 -24.08 -0.91
C GLY A 161 -2.42 -24.87 -1.11
N ARG A 162 -3.33 -24.87 -0.10
CA ARG A 162 -4.67 -25.46 -0.22
C ARG A 162 -5.55 -24.71 -1.22
N ALA A 163 -5.53 -23.38 -1.19
CA ALA A 163 -6.31 -22.56 -2.13
C ALA A 163 -5.83 -22.68 -3.59
N ALA A 164 -4.55 -23.00 -3.80
CA ALA A 164 -3.96 -23.28 -5.10
C ALA A 164 -4.20 -24.72 -5.60
N GLY A 165 -4.92 -25.56 -4.85
CA GLY A 165 -5.24 -26.94 -5.24
C GLY A 165 -4.06 -27.92 -5.16
N ILE A 166 -2.97 -27.55 -4.49
CA ILE A 166 -1.73 -28.36 -4.41
C ILE A 166 -1.84 -29.44 -3.31
N ALA A 167 -2.85 -29.38 -2.44
CA ALA A 167 -2.99 -30.28 -1.29
C ALA A 167 -4.41 -30.86 -1.17
N ASP A 168 -4.80 -31.72 -2.12
CA ASP A 168 -5.82 -32.74 -1.92
C ASP A 168 -5.13 -33.99 -1.36
N GLY A 169 -5.02 -34.08 -0.04
CA GLY A 169 -4.38 -35.22 0.60
C GLY A 169 -3.94 -34.91 2.02
N SER A 170 -4.43 -35.72 2.96
CA SER A 170 -4.16 -35.68 4.38
C SER A 170 -2.71 -36.03 4.72
N GLU A 171 -1.76 -35.14 4.46
CA GLU A 171 -0.45 -35.16 5.13
C GLU A 171 -0.03 -33.71 5.43
N THR A 172 0.30 -33.45 6.69
CA THR A 172 0.89 -32.19 7.16
C THR A 172 2.33 -32.07 6.66
N VAL A 173 2.50 -32.00 5.35
CA VAL A 173 3.78 -31.60 4.77
C VAL A 173 3.98 -30.14 5.16
N GLU A 174 5.02 -29.86 5.95
CA GLU A 174 5.50 -28.50 6.13
C GLU A 174 5.84 -27.95 4.75
N VAL A 175 4.95 -27.13 4.18
CA VAL A 175 5.22 -26.45 2.91
C VAL A 175 6.31 -25.43 3.22
N PRO A 176 7.56 -25.63 2.75
CA PRO A 176 8.63 -24.68 3.03
C PRO A 176 8.25 -23.32 2.44
N GLU A 177 8.56 -22.24 3.17
CA GLU A 177 8.32 -20.88 2.70
C GLU A 177 9.01 -20.69 1.36
N ALA A 178 8.21 -20.42 0.31
CA ALA A 178 8.73 -20.36 -1.04
C ALA A 178 9.89 -19.36 -1.16
N PRO A 179 10.99 -19.70 -1.86
CA PRO A 179 12.21 -18.89 -1.89
C PRO A 179 11.92 -17.48 -2.41
N GLU A 180 12.33 -16.47 -1.64
CA GLU A 180 12.18 -15.07 -1.99
C GLU A 180 13.46 -14.55 -2.63
N GLN A 181 13.38 -14.08 -3.87
CA GLN A 181 14.50 -13.38 -4.52
C GLN A 181 14.24 -11.88 -4.45
N VAL A 182 15.03 -11.16 -3.67
CA VAL A 182 14.92 -9.71 -3.53
C VAL A 182 15.31 -9.05 -4.85
N VAL A 183 14.36 -8.35 -5.45
CA VAL A 183 14.54 -7.61 -6.70
C VAL A 183 14.89 -6.16 -6.44
N LEU A 184 14.25 -5.57 -5.44
CA LEU A 184 14.39 -4.16 -5.15
C LEU A 184 14.37 -3.92 -3.65
N TYR A 185 15.38 -3.17 -3.19
CA TYR A 185 15.43 -2.60 -1.86
C TYR A 185 15.44 -1.08 -1.98
N LEU A 186 14.61 -0.40 -1.19
CA LEU A 186 14.56 1.06 -1.17
C LEU A 186 15.40 1.63 0.00
N PRO A 187 16.47 2.38 -0.29
CA PRO A 187 17.24 3.04 0.77
C PRO A 187 16.39 4.08 1.53
N PRO A 188 16.45 4.11 2.87
CA PRO A 188 15.70 5.08 3.68
C PRO A 188 15.97 6.54 3.30
N GLY A 189 17.22 6.90 2.96
CA GLY A 189 17.57 8.25 2.54
C GLY A 189 16.84 8.70 1.26
N ARG A 190 16.60 7.78 0.32
CA ARG A 190 15.83 8.08 -0.91
C ARG A 190 14.37 8.32 -0.58
N LEU A 191 13.80 7.55 0.35
CA LEU A 191 12.44 7.78 0.82
C LEU A 191 12.29 9.16 1.46
N VAL A 192 13.19 9.52 2.39
CA VAL A 192 13.17 10.84 3.04
C VAL A 192 13.29 11.96 2.02
N GLY A 193 14.24 11.85 1.08
CA GLY A 193 14.38 12.82 -0.01
C GLY A 193 13.11 12.94 -0.86
N SER A 194 12.43 11.83 -1.14
CA SER A 194 11.18 11.81 -1.91
C SER A 194 10.03 12.54 -1.19
N LEU A 195 10.01 12.46 0.15
CA LEU A 195 9.04 13.16 0.98
C LEU A 195 9.33 14.66 1.04
N ILE A 196 10.60 15.06 1.18
CA ILE A 196 11.01 16.48 1.16
C ILE A 196 10.75 17.11 -0.22
N LEU A 197 10.92 16.35 -1.29
CA LEU A 197 10.60 16.80 -2.66
C LEU A 197 9.16 16.47 -3.05
N SER A 198 8.26 16.25 -2.09
CA SER A 198 6.86 15.98 -2.37
C SER A 198 6.09 17.28 -2.70
N GLU A 199 4.96 17.11 -3.37
CA GLU A 199 4.00 18.20 -3.58
C GLU A 199 3.50 18.81 -2.25
N GLN A 200 3.41 18.01 -1.19
CA GLN A 200 3.02 18.50 0.13
C GLN A 200 4.06 19.48 0.65
N SER A 201 5.37 19.18 0.57
CA SER A 201 6.44 20.10 1.00
C SER A 201 6.36 21.47 0.32
N PHE A 202 6.03 21.49 -0.98
CA PHE A 202 5.86 22.75 -1.70
C PHE A 202 4.74 23.62 -1.11
N PHE A 203 3.56 23.04 -0.87
CA PHE A 203 2.44 23.77 -0.26
C PHE A 203 2.76 24.22 1.16
N ILE A 204 3.58 23.49 1.91
CA ILE A 204 3.99 23.88 3.27
C ILE A 204 4.82 25.15 3.24
N VAL A 205 5.85 25.16 2.41
CA VAL A 205 6.72 26.33 2.27
C VAL A 205 5.90 27.51 1.77
N LEU A 206 5.01 27.30 0.80
CA LEU A 206 4.13 28.33 0.30
C LEU A 206 3.16 28.86 1.37
N SER A 207 2.55 27.98 2.17
CA SER A 207 1.65 28.35 3.26
C SER A 207 2.39 29.07 4.40
N ALA A 208 3.61 28.66 4.71
CA ALA A 208 4.46 29.34 5.69
C ALA A 208 4.83 30.74 5.22
N ILE A 209 5.26 30.89 3.95
CA ILE A 209 5.57 32.19 3.35
C ILE A 209 4.31 33.08 3.33
N ALA A 210 3.17 32.55 2.88
CA ALA A 210 1.92 33.29 2.84
C ALA A 210 1.45 33.71 4.25
N SER A 211 1.60 32.84 5.25
CA SER A 211 1.29 33.14 6.65
C SER A 211 2.17 34.25 7.20
N VAL A 212 3.48 34.21 6.95
CA VAL A 212 4.42 35.27 7.35
C VAL A 212 4.09 36.59 6.64
N LEU A 213 3.86 36.55 5.33
CA LEU A 213 3.53 37.73 4.53
C LEU A 213 2.22 38.39 5.01
N LEU A 214 1.18 37.60 5.25
CA LEU A 214 -0.09 38.09 5.80
C LEU A 214 0.10 38.64 7.22
N SER A 215 0.88 37.98 8.05
CA SER A 215 1.16 38.45 9.42
C SER A 215 1.80 39.84 9.43
N VAL A 216 2.74 40.09 8.51
CA VAL A 216 3.38 41.40 8.34
C VAL A 216 2.41 42.42 7.75
N LEU A 217 1.65 42.06 6.70
CA LEU A 217 0.77 43.01 6.00
C LEU A 217 -0.42 43.47 6.85
N THR A 218 -0.96 42.60 7.71
CA THR A 218 -2.11 42.92 8.56
C THR A 218 -1.72 43.23 10.00
N GLU A 219 -0.43 43.24 10.33
CA GLU A 219 0.13 43.39 11.68
C GLU A 219 -0.47 42.42 12.72
N SER A 220 -0.95 41.26 12.27
CA SER A 220 -1.64 40.29 13.11
C SER A 220 -0.79 39.03 13.31
N ARG A 221 -0.48 38.73 14.58
CA ARG A 221 0.22 37.49 14.96
C ARG A 221 -0.66 36.24 14.84
N ALA A 222 -1.98 36.40 14.65
CA ALA A 222 -2.90 35.28 14.51
C ALA A 222 -2.58 34.39 13.31
N PHE A 223 -2.02 34.96 12.24
CA PHE A 223 -1.65 34.19 11.03
C PHE A 223 -0.58 33.13 11.29
N ILE A 224 0.32 33.35 12.25
CA ILE A 224 1.33 32.37 12.67
C ILE A 224 0.66 31.20 13.41
N LEU A 225 -0.35 31.50 14.24
CA LEU A 225 -1.09 30.47 14.99
C LEU A 225 -1.88 29.54 14.06
N TYR A 226 -2.37 30.03 12.92
CA TYR A 226 -3.01 29.19 11.89
C TYR A 226 -2.06 28.16 11.26
N LEU A 227 -0.74 28.34 11.40
CA LEU A 227 0.22 27.36 10.93
C LEU A 227 0.27 26.12 11.83
N ILE A 228 -0.13 26.20 13.10
CA ILE A 228 -0.06 25.08 14.05
C ILE A 228 -0.95 23.90 13.62
N PRO A 229 -2.26 24.07 13.35
CA PRO A 229 -3.09 22.96 12.87
C PRO A 229 -2.61 22.44 11.51
N ALA A 230 -2.10 23.31 10.64
CA ALA A 230 -1.53 22.92 9.36
C ALA A 230 -0.32 21.99 9.58
N ILE A 231 0.68 22.42 10.37
CA ILE A 231 1.87 21.62 10.71
C ILE A 231 1.48 20.28 11.33
N LEU A 232 0.52 20.26 12.26
CA LEU A 232 0.05 19.01 12.86
C LEU A 232 -0.58 18.07 11.83
N GLY A 233 -1.50 18.57 11.00
CA GLY A 233 -2.12 17.80 9.93
C GLY A 233 -1.07 17.24 8.96
N LEU A 234 -0.08 18.04 8.60
CA LEU A 234 1.02 17.65 7.73
C LEU A 234 1.94 16.63 8.37
N GLY A 235 2.30 16.79 9.65
CA GLY A 235 3.10 15.84 10.41
C GLY A 235 2.49 14.43 10.37
N THR A 236 1.16 14.33 10.50
CA THR A 236 0.46 13.04 10.35
C THR A 236 0.53 12.47 8.93
N ALA A 237 0.51 13.32 7.90
CA ALA A 237 0.62 12.89 6.51
C ALA A 237 2.04 12.38 6.17
N TYR A 238 3.09 13.12 6.55
CA TYR A 238 4.49 12.67 6.41
C TYR A 238 4.74 11.39 7.16
N TRP A 239 4.27 11.31 8.40
CA TRP A 239 4.42 10.11 9.22
C TRP A 239 3.82 8.89 8.52
N ARG A 240 2.61 9.05 7.97
CA ARG A 240 1.94 7.97 7.21
C ARG A 240 2.76 7.56 5.99
N SER A 241 3.18 8.51 5.16
CA SER A 241 3.95 8.23 3.94
C SER A 241 5.32 7.60 4.25
N PHE A 242 6.00 8.08 5.30
CA PHE A 242 7.27 7.53 5.75
C PHE A 242 7.10 6.10 6.27
N ASN A 243 6.14 5.86 7.17
CA ASN A 243 5.88 4.51 7.69
C ASN A 243 5.53 3.53 6.55
N THR A 244 4.82 3.97 5.50
CA THR A 244 4.45 3.09 4.37
C THR A 244 5.56 2.82 3.37
N GLY A 245 6.58 3.68 3.30
CA GLY A 245 7.73 3.50 2.39
C GLY A 245 8.98 2.96 3.07
N TYR A 246 9.04 2.96 4.41
CA TYR A 246 10.23 2.58 5.15
C TYR A 246 10.51 1.07 5.02
N ASN A 247 11.79 0.72 4.86
CA ASN A 247 12.26 -0.65 4.66
C ASN A 247 11.53 -1.38 3.52
N PHE A 248 11.16 -0.63 2.47
CA PHE A 248 10.43 -1.18 1.35
C PHE A 248 11.31 -2.16 0.58
N THR A 249 10.84 -3.40 0.47
CA THR A 249 11.49 -4.47 -0.28
C THR A 249 10.47 -5.14 -1.18
N ALA A 250 10.82 -5.33 -2.45
CA ALA A 250 10.05 -6.14 -3.39
C ALA A 250 10.85 -7.40 -3.74
N ALA A 251 10.23 -8.56 -3.56
CA ALA A 251 10.81 -9.86 -3.86
C ALA A 251 9.89 -10.66 -4.79
N ILE A 252 10.48 -11.46 -5.68
CA ILE A 252 9.75 -12.43 -6.48
C ILE A 252 9.59 -13.70 -5.64
N SER A 253 8.37 -14.24 -5.65
CA SER A 253 8.02 -15.53 -5.07
C SER A 253 7.13 -16.30 -6.07
N PRO A 254 7.07 -17.64 -5.96
CA PRO A 254 6.13 -18.45 -6.73
C PRO A 254 4.67 -17.97 -6.67
N ASP A 255 4.24 -17.40 -5.55
CA ASP A 255 2.86 -16.93 -5.37
C ASP A 255 2.62 -15.51 -5.94
N GLY A 256 3.67 -14.81 -6.38
CA GLY A 256 3.62 -13.45 -6.93
C GLY A 256 4.69 -12.51 -6.37
N ILE A 257 4.45 -11.20 -6.50
CA ILE A 257 5.37 -10.17 -6.03
C ILE A 257 5.11 -9.93 -4.53
N ARG A 258 6.08 -10.27 -3.68
CA ARG A 258 6.04 -10.04 -2.23
C ARG A 258 6.59 -8.66 -1.90
N LEU A 259 5.74 -7.82 -1.32
CA LEU A 259 6.05 -6.47 -0.87
C LEU A 259 6.16 -6.47 0.65
N ARG A 260 7.29 -6.00 1.17
CA ARG A 260 7.51 -5.79 2.61
C ARG A 260 7.77 -4.32 2.86
N TYR A 261 7.07 -3.71 3.81
CA TYR A 261 7.22 -2.29 4.14
C TYR A 261 6.71 -1.99 5.55
N GLY A 262 7.17 -0.92 6.17
CA GLY A 262 6.74 -0.52 7.52
C GLY A 262 7.88 -0.28 8.50
N LEU A 263 7.85 0.85 9.23
CA LEU A 263 8.74 1.07 10.37
C LEU A 263 8.10 0.52 11.66
N LEU A 264 6.92 1.03 12.01
CA LEU A 264 6.17 0.60 13.19
C LEU A 264 5.30 -0.60 12.89
N ASP A 265 4.53 -0.52 11.80
CA ASP A 265 3.63 -1.58 11.37
C ASP A 265 4.24 -2.27 10.15
N THR A 266 5.08 -3.28 10.39
CA THR A 266 5.69 -4.05 9.30
C THR A 266 4.61 -4.92 8.63
N ARG A 267 4.44 -4.77 7.32
CA ARG A 267 3.47 -5.51 6.52
C ARG A 267 4.20 -6.35 5.48
N ALA A 268 3.73 -7.58 5.27
CA ALA A 268 4.13 -8.42 4.16
C ALA A 268 2.88 -8.79 3.35
N GLN A 269 2.83 -8.33 2.11
CA GLN A 269 1.71 -8.50 1.17
C GLN A 269 2.20 -9.21 -0.08
N THR A 270 1.45 -10.19 -0.58
CA THR A 270 1.71 -10.79 -1.90
C THR A 270 0.72 -10.22 -2.90
N VAL A 271 1.23 -9.59 -3.96
CA VAL A 271 0.44 -9.14 -5.10
C VAL A 271 0.66 -10.12 -6.24
N PRO A 272 -0.32 -11.00 -6.55
CA PRO A 272 -0.24 -11.85 -7.72
C PRO A 272 -0.30 -10.97 -8.96
N PRO A 273 0.71 -11.00 -9.84
CA PRO A 273 0.74 -10.15 -11.01
C PRO A 273 -0.42 -10.44 -11.99
N GLY A 274 -0.89 -11.69 -12.08
CA GLY A 274 -2.12 -12.06 -12.80
C GLY A 274 -3.39 -11.36 -12.28
N ARG A 275 -3.38 -10.78 -11.09
CA ARG A 275 -4.51 -10.01 -10.53
C ARG A 275 -4.38 -8.51 -10.69
N ILE A 276 -3.27 -8.01 -11.23
CA ILE A 276 -3.07 -6.59 -11.53
C ILE A 276 -3.94 -6.21 -12.74
N GLN A 277 -4.86 -5.29 -12.53
CA GLN A 277 -5.82 -4.84 -13.54
C GLN A 277 -5.32 -3.61 -14.30
N ALA A 278 -4.66 -2.71 -13.60
CA ALA A 278 -4.07 -1.49 -14.17
C ALA A 278 -2.87 -1.05 -13.35
N LEU A 279 -1.91 -0.44 -14.03
CA LEU A 279 -0.69 0.10 -13.43
C LEU A 279 -0.57 1.58 -13.76
N LYS A 280 -0.16 2.40 -12.80
CA LYS A 280 0.06 3.85 -12.95
C LYS A 280 1.44 4.22 -12.46
N VAL A 281 2.29 4.66 -13.38
CA VAL A 281 3.55 5.32 -13.06
C VAL A 281 3.30 6.82 -12.98
N THR A 282 3.74 7.48 -11.91
CA THR A 282 3.63 8.92 -11.73
C THR A 282 5.00 9.53 -11.43
N GLN A 283 5.30 10.66 -12.06
CA GLN A 283 6.48 11.46 -11.79
C GLN A 283 6.04 12.88 -11.41
N PRO A 284 6.07 13.22 -10.11
CA PRO A 284 5.82 14.57 -9.62
C PRO A 284 6.84 15.59 -10.17
N PRO A 285 6.49 16.89 -10.26
CA PRO A 285 7.36 17.92 -10.82
C PRO A 285 8.75 17.99 -10.17
N LEU A 286 8.81 18.05 -8.83
CA LEU A 286 10.06 18.17 -8.06
C LEU A 286 10.95 16.92 -8.17
N TRP A 287 10.33 15.75 -8.36
CA TRP A 287 11.01 14.47 -8.54
C TRP A 287 11.69 14.33 -9.90
N ARG A 288 11.38 15.21 -10.86
CA ARG A 288 11.97 15.17 -12.21
C ARG A 288 13.45 15.45 -12.20
N ILE A 289 13.91 16.31 -11.29
CA ILE A 289 15.33 16.69 -11.18
C ILE A 289 16.18 15.47 -10.81
N LEU A 290 15.65 14.61 -9.94
CA LEU A 290 16.35 13.40 -9.46
C LEU A 290 15.95 12.13 -10.23
N GLY A 291 15.09 12.25 -11.24
CA GLY A 291 14.62 11.13 -12.04
C GLY A 291 13.82 10.09 -11.24
N TRP A 292 13.04 10.54 -10.26
CA TRP A 292 12.24 9.66 -9.41
C TRP A 292 10.81 9.47 -9.94
N TYR A 293 10.28 8.29 -9.67
CA TYR A 293 8.97 7.80 -10.11
C TYR A 293 8.32 7.00 -8.99
N ARG A 294 6.99 6.94 -8.98
CA ARG A 294 6.20 6.02 -8.13
C ARG A 294 5.28 5.15 -8.98
N ILE A 295 5.00 3.94 -8.52
CA ILE A 295 4.10 2.99 -9.18
C ILE A 295 2.96 2.62 -8.25
N HIS A 296 1.73 2.76 -8.76
CA HIS A 296 0.54 2.18 -8.15
C HIS A 296 -0.10 1.15 -9.07
N VAL A 297 -0.83 0.23 -8.49
CA VAL A 297 -1.57 -0.82 -9.17
C VAL A 297 -2.98 -0.91 -8.62
N ASN A 298 -3.94 -1.22 -9.50
CA ASN A 298 -5.23 -1.75 -9.08
C ASN A 298 -5.13 -3.27 -9.12
N VAL A 299 -5.49 -3.93 -8.02
CA VAL A 299 -5.43 -5.39 -7.91
C VAL A 299 -6.84 -5.89 -7.63
N ALA A 300 -7.26 -6.95 -8.32
CA ALA A 300 -8.53 -7.59 -8.04
C ALA A 300 -8.55 -8.15 -6.60
N GLY A 301 -9.63 -7.91 -5.86
CA GLY A 301 -9.78 -8.28 -4.45
C GLY A 301 -9.35 -7.21 -3.45
N TYR A 302 -8.42 -6.35 -3.86
CA TYR A 302 -7.90 -5.27 -3.03
C TYR A 302 -8.57 -3.95 -3.43
N GLY A 303 -9.52 -3.44 -2.63
CA GLY A 303 -10.00 -2.06 -2.84
C GLY A 303 -11.43 -1.74 -2.46
N GLU A 304 -12.24 -2.71 -2.04
CA GLU A 304 -13.68 -2.44 -1.98
C GLU A 304 -14.07 -1.52 -0.81
N HIS A 305 -13.43 -1.56 0.37
CA HIS A 305 -13.98 -0.83 1.52
C HIS A 305 -12.96 -0.27 2.55
N ARG A 306 -12.43 0.95 2.29
CA ARG A 306 -12.13 2.06 3.24
C ARG A 306 -11.15 3.07 2.60
N ARG A 307 -11.56 4.32 2.41
CA ARG A 307 -10.72 5.43 1.89
C ARG A 307 -9.40 5.67 2.66
N SER A 308 -9.26 5.18 3.90
CA SER A 308 -8.07 5.42 4.74
C SER A 308 -7.06 4.25 4.78
N GLU A 309 -7.48 3.01 4.50
CA GLU A 309 -6.59 1.82 4.56
C GLU A 309 -6.20 1.27 3.17
N GLY A 310 -6.94 1.64 2.11
CA GLY A 310 -6.76 1.10 0.75
C GLY A 310 -5.59 1.67 -0.05
N GLU A 311 -5.10 2.87 0.26
CA GLU A 311 -3.97 3.47 -0.47
C GLU A 311 -2.65 2.71 -0.28
N HIS A 312 -2.45 2.07 0.88
CA HIS A 312 -1.19 1.37 1.18
C HIS A 312 -1.04 0.04 0.44
N ARG A 313 -2.15 -0.58 0.02
CA ARG A 313 -2.18 -1.94 -0.56
C ARG A 313 -2.06 -1.97 -2.08
N THR A 314 -2.06 -0.78 -2.68
CA THR A 314 -2.06 -0.55 -4.12
C THR A 314 -0.75 0.11 -4.56
N MET A 315 0.23 0.23 -3.66
CA MET A 315 1.55 0.80 -3.95
C MET A 315 2.54 -0.33 -4.28
N LEU A 316 3.03 -0.34 -5.53
CA LEU A 316 4.02 -1.31 -5.99
C LEU A 316 5.44 -0.77 -5.88
N LEU A 317 5.61 0.55 -5.95
CA LEU A 317 6.91 1.23 -5.78
C LEU A 317 6.68 2.62 -5.18
N PRO A 318 7.10 2.90 -3.92
CA PRO A 318 6.94 4.21 -3.31
C PRO A 318 7.76 5.28 -4.03
N VAL A 319 9.04 5.00 -4.28
CA VAL A 319 9.94 5.83 -5.05
C VAL A 319 11.02 4.98 -5.70
N GLY A 320 11.33 5.22 -6.96
CA GLY A 320 12.43 4.58 -7.66
C GLY A 320 12.87 5.32 -8.92
N ARG A 321 14.00 4.89 -9.48
CA ARG A 321 14.58 5.41 -10.73
C ARG A 321 13.94 4.73 -11.94
N LYS A 322 14.20 5.27 -13.14
CA LYS A 322 13.69 4.72 -14.40
C LYS A 322 14.01 3.23 -14.57
N SER A 323 15.23 2.78 -14.27
CA SER A 323 15.63 1.37 -14.39
C SER A 323 14.80 0.45 -13.49
N GLU A 324 14.59 0.85 -12.23
CA GLU A 324 13.78 0.12 -11.26
C GLU A 324 12.30 0.09 -11.71
N VAL A 325 11.79 1.18 -12.29
CA VAL A 325 10.45 1.19 -12.90
C VAL A 325 10.34 0.21 -14.05
N MET A 326 11.32 0.17 -14.95
CA MET A 326 11.32 -0.78 -16.07
C MET A 326 11.35 -2.23 -15.57
N MET A 327 12.15 -2.51 -14.55
CA MET A 327 12.22 -3.82 -13.90
C MET A 327 10.87 -4.21 -13.27
N MET A 328 10.20 -3.30 -12.57
CA MET A 328 8.87 -3.60 -12.03
C MET A 328 7.82 -3.75 -13.13
N LEU A 329 7.94 -3.01 -14.24
CA LEU A 329 7.05 -3.16 -15.40
C LEU A 329 7.21 -4.53 -16.07
N SER A 330 8.44 -5.03 -16.23
CA SER A 330 8.68 -6.36 -16.80
C SER A 330 8.15 -7.50 -15.90
N LEU A 331 8.07 -7.27 -14.58
CA LEU A 331 7.44 -8.21 -13.65
C LEU A 331 5.91 -8.20 -13.68
N VAL A 332 5.29 -7.13 -14.17
CA VAL A 332 3.82 -7.02 -14.25
C VAL A 332 3.30 -7.37 -15.63
N LEU A 333 4.05 -6.98 -16.67
CA LEU A 333 3.75 -7.23 -18.07
C LEU A 333 5.00 -7.80 -18.76
N PRO A 334 5.27 -9.12 -18.64
CA PRO A 334 6.46 -9.75 -19.19
C PRO A 334 6.52 -9.64 -20.71
N ASP A 335 5.37 -9.77 -21.37
CA ASP A 335 5.20 -9.51 -22.80
C ASP A 335 4.39 -8.21 -23.03
N PRO A 336 5.06 -7.09 -23.30
CA PRO A 336 4.41 -5.82 -23.59
C PRO A 336 3.88 -5.70 -25.03
N GLY A 337 4.02 -6.73 -25.87
CA GLY A 337 3.42 -6.74 -27.20
C GLY A 337 3.99 -5.67 -28.14
N THR A 338 5.30 -5.40 -28.02
CA THR A 338 6.04 -4.44 -28.84
C THR A 338 7.48 -4.91 -29.04
N ALA A 339 8.05 -4.65 -30.22
CA ALA A 339 9.41 -5.04 -30.56
C ALA A 339 10.49 -4.26 -29.77
N ASP A 340 10.18 -3.05 -29.30
CA ASP A 340 11.10 -2.22 -28.50
C ASP A 340 10.38 -1.68 -27.25
N PRO A 341 10.29 -2.51 -26.18
CA PRO A 341 9.62 -2.12 -24.95
C PRO A 341 10.25 -0.90 -24.29
N GLU A 342 11.58 -0.82 -24.24
CA GLU A 342 12.26 0.25 -23.53
C GLU A 342 11.93 1.61 -24.16
N ARG A 343 11.96 1.70 -25.49
CA ARG A 343 11.59 2.94 -26.19
C ARG A 343 10.14 3.32 -25.98
N VAL A 344 9.21 2.37 -26.08
CA VAL A 344 7.78 2.62 -25.92
C VAL A 344 7.45 3.10 -24.50
N PHE A 345 7.94 2.41 -23.47
CA PHE A 345 7.69 2.82 -22.08
C PHE A 345 8.41 4.12 -21.74
N THR A 346 9.61 4.37 -22.28
CA THR A 346 10.30 5.66 -22.11
C THR A 346 9.49 6.81 -22.72
N ALA A 347 8.98 6.64 -23.95
CA ALA A 347 8.10 7.61 -24.59
C ALA A 347 6.79 7.82 -23.83
N GLY A 348 6.27 6.78 -23.18
CA GLY A 348 5.14 6.89 -22.24
C GLY A 348 5.47 7.73 -21.00
N LEU A 349 6.64 7.50 -20.39
CA LEU A 349 7.06 8.16 -19.15
C LEU A 349 7.44 9.62 -19.36
N THR A 350 8.24 9.95 -20.38
CA THR A 350 8.82 11.29 -20.55
C THR A 350 8.52 11.94 -21.89
N GLY A 351 8.09 11.15 -22.87
CA GLY A 351 7.94 11.59 -24.25
C GLY A 351 6.83 12.62 -24.49
N LEU A 352 6.88 13.19 -25.69
CA LEU A 352 5.97 14.22 -26.21
C LEU A 352 5.57 13.88 -27.65
N ASP A 353 4.46 14.45 -28.12
CA ASP A 353 3.96 14.33 -29.50
C ASP A 353 3.89 12.88 -29.98
N SER A 354 4.10 12.58 -31.27
CA SER A 354 3.93 11.22 -31.80
C SER A 354 5.12 10.27 -31.57
N GLU A 355 5.94 10.52 -30.54
CA GLU A 355 7.09 9.69 -30.20
C GLU A 355 6.68 8.23 -29.92
N ALA A 356 7.42 7.27 -30.47
CA ALA A 356 7.19 5.82 -30.35
C ALA A 356 5.77 5.36 -30.75
N GLY A 357 5.11 6.10 -31.66
CA GLY A 357 3.80 5.73 -32.19
C GLY A 357 2.61 6.21 -31.34
N PHE A 358 2.83 7.04 -30.32
CA PHE A 358 1.74 7.60 -29.53
C PHE A 358 0.86 8.53 -30.38
N VAL A 359 -0.44 8.40 -30.20
CA VAL A 359 -1.44 9.30 -30.79
C VAL A 359 -1.84 10.34 -29.75
N THR A 360 -1.62 11.63 -30.05
CA THR A 360 -1.84 12.72 -29.09
C THR A 360 -3.12 13.50 -29.34
N THR A 361 -3.53 14.26 -28.32
CA THR A 361 -4.62 15.24 -28.43
C THR A 361 -4.37 16.20 -29.60
N PRO A 362 -5.37 16.42 -30.48
CA PRO A 362 -5.20 17.28 -31.66
C PRO A 362 -4.98 18.75 -31.27
N ARG A 363 -4.25 19.50 -32.11
CA ARG A 363 -3.94 20.93 -31.86
C ARG A 363 -5.19 21.80 -31.67
N ARG A 364 -6.32 21.44 -32.28
CA ARG A 364 -7.60 22.16 -32.10
C ARG A 364 -8.08 22.20 -30.64
N ALA A 365 -7.71 21.21 -29.83
CA ALA A 365 -8.05 21.15 -28.42
C ALA A 365 -7.03 21.85 -27.50
N TRP A 366 -6.10 22.65 -28.04
CA TRP A 366 -5.10 23.35 -27.22
C TRP A 366 -5.77 24.30 -26.19
N ILE A 367 -6.91 24.91 -26.52
CA ILE A 367 -7.65 25.79 -25.58
C ILE A 367 -8.15 24.99 -24.38
N LEU A 368 -8.55 23.73 -24.59
CA LEU A 368 -9.04 22.85 -23.53
C LEU A 368 -7.90 22.23 -22.69
N SER A 369 -6.72 22.06 -23.28
CA SER A 369 -5.53 21.49 -22.62
C SER A 369 -4.25 22.22 -23.02
N PRO A 370 -4.04 23.49 -22.61
CA PRO A 370 -2.94 24.32 -23.11
C PRO A 370 -1.57 23.75 -22.79
N LEU A 371 -1.43 23.18 -21.59
CA LEU A 371 -0.19 22.54 -21.14
C LEU A 371 -0.12 21.06 -21.52
N GLY A 372 -1.26 20.41 -21.73
CA GLY A 372 -1.38 18.96 -21.82
C GLY A 372 -1.43 18.39 -23.24
N TRP A 373 -1.84 19.17 -24.25
CA TRP A 373 -2.18 18.65 -25.58
C TRP A 373 -1.05 17.87 -26.26
N ARG A 374 0.20 18.33 -26.13
CA ARG A 374 1.39 17.63 -26.70
C ARG A 374 1.69 16.29 -26.02
N ARG A 375 1.25 16.10 -24.79
CA ARG A 375 1.61 14.92 -24.00
C ARG A 375 0.45 13.96 -23.85
N ASN A 376 -0.76 14.45 -23.65
CA ASN A 376 -1.96 13.64 -23.55
C ASN A 376 -2.08 12.79 -24.81
N GLY A 377 -2.13 11.48 -24.62
CA GLY A 377 -2.15 10.55 -25.74
C GLY A 377 -2.22 9.10 -25.31
N PHE A 378 -2.37 8.23 -26.30
CA PHE A 378 -2.45 6.79 -26.11
C PHE A 378 -1.61 6.04 -27.13
N LEU A 379 -1.25 4.81 -26.79
CA LEU A 379 -0.67 3.83 -27.69
C LEU A 379 -1.27 2.46 -27.36
N SER A 380 -1.69 1.72 -28.37
CA SER A 380 -2.27 0.39 -28.22
C SER A 380 -1.31 -0.66 -28.77
N THR A 381 -0.61 -1.35 -27.87
CA THR A 381 0.29 -2.47 -28.20
C THR A 381 -0.52 -3.74 -28.49
N GLU A 382 0.13 -4.88 -28.69
CA GLU A 382 -0.59 -6.15 -28.86
C GLU A 382 -1.22 -6.67 -27.56
N THR A 383 -0.61 -6.37 -26.41
CA THR A 383 -1.02 -6.92 -25.10
C THR A 383 -1.60 -5.86 -24.14
N ALA A 384 -1.25 -4.58 -24.31
CA ALA A 384 -1.69 -3.50 -23.42
C ALA A 384 -2.02 -2.16 -24.11
N LEU A 385 -2.94 -1.41 -23.50
CA LEU A 385 -3.22 -0.02 -23.80
C LEU A 385 -2.42 0.89 -22.85
N LEU A 386 -1.57 1.74 -23.41
CA LEU A 386 -0.79 2.75 -22.70
C LEU A 386 -1.46 4.11 -22.85
N LEU A 387 -1.70 4.79 -21.73
CA LEU A 387 -2.31 6.12 -21.66
C LEU A 387 -1.35 7.05 -20.94
N ARG A 388 -0.89 8.12 -21.59
CA ARG A 388 -0.04 9.12 -20.96
C ARG A 388 -0.76 10.45 -20.85
N SER A 389 -0.53 11.14 -19.73
CA SER A 389 -1.19 12.42 -19.44
C SER A 389 -0.34 13.32 -18.55
N GLY A 390 -0.67 14.61 -18.58
CA GLY A 390 -0.15 15.63 -17.66
C GLY A 390 1.28 16.08 -17.96
N ARG A 391 1.48 17.40 -18.01
CA ARG A 391 2.77 18.03 -18.34
C ARG A 391 3.66 18.29 -17.12
N LEU A 392 3.04 18.78 -16.05
CA LEU A 392 3.69 19.05 -14.76
C LEU A 392 3.76 17.74 -13.96
N TRP A 393 2.60 17.14 -13.67
CA TRP A 393 2.49 15.80 -13.12
C TRP A 393 2.40 14.78 -14.25
N ARG A 394 3.53 14.16 -14.57
CA ARG A 394 3.60 13.17 -15.63
C ARG A 394 3.01 11.86 -15.13
N LYS A 395 2.04 11.33 -15.86
CA LYS A 395 1.40 10.05 -15.56
C LYS A 395 1.46 9.15 -16.78
N LEU A 396 1.76 7.87 -16.56
CA LEU A 396 1.63 6.79 -17.53
C LEU A 396 0.76 5.71 -16.89
N VAL A 397 -0.35 5.38 -17.52
CA VAL A 397 -1.23 4.29 -17.12
C VAL A 397 -1.12 3.18 -18.15
N VAL A 398 -0.93 1.95 -17.68
CA VAL A 398 -0.83 0.75 -18.50
C VAL A 398 -1.99 -0.17 -18.12
N VAL A 399 -2.81 -0.54 -19.10
CA VAL A 399 -3.96 -1.41 -18.92
C VAL A 399 -3.83 -2.60 -19.88
N PRO A 400 -3.56 -3.82 -19.40
CA PRO A 400 -3.57 -5.00 -20.26
C PRO A 400 -4.95 -5.20 -20.90
N HIS A 401 -5.00 -5.55 -22.19
CA HIS A 401 -6.25 -5.64 -22.94
C HIS A 401 -7.25 -6.60 -22.29
N GLN A 402 -6.77 -7.75 -21.82
CA GLN A 402 -7.58 -8.77 -21.15
C GLN A 402 -8.26 -8.30 -19.84
N ARG A 403 -7.67 -7.29 -19.18
CA ARG A 403 -8.13 -6.76 -17.88
C ARG A 403 -9.11 -5.59 -18.03
N THR A 404 -9.39 -5.15 -19.26
CA THR A 404 -10.39 -4.12 -19.51
C THR A 404 -11.78 -4.72 -19.31
N GLN A 405 -12.53 -4.36 -18.26
CA GLN A 405 -13.85 -4.94 -17.98
C GLN A 405 -14.97 -4.26 -18.76
N SER A 406 -15.08 -2.93 -18.64
CA SER A 406 -15.96 -2.09 -19.44
C SER A 406 -15.25 -0.81 -19.85
N ILE A 407 -15.74 -0.20 -20.92
CA ILE A 407 -15.20 1.02 -21.50
C ILE A 407 -16.38 1.97 -21.70
N ALA A 408 -16.18 3.24 -21.41
CA ALA A 408 -17.14 4.30 -21.65
C ALA A 408 -16.50 5.42 -22.48
N LEU A 409 -17.27 5.95 -23.43
CA LEU A 409 -16.89 7.12 -24.20
C LEU A 409 -17.69 8.32 -23.68
N HIS A 410 -17.00 9.37 -23.27
CA HIS A 410 -17.62 10.60 -22.77
C HIS A 410 -17.30 11.76 -23.71
N GLN A 411 -18.33 12.45 -24.17
CA GLN A 411 -18.20 13.66 -24.98
C GLN A 411 -19.17 14.73 -24.48
N GLY A 412 -18.64 15.73 -23.76
CA GLY A 412 -19.41 16.89 -23.34
C GLY A 412 -19.63 17.91 -24.48
N PRO A 413 -20.45 18.95 -24.27
CA PRO A 413 -20.77 19.95 -25.31
C PRO A 413 -19.52 20.65 -25.88
N LEU A 414 -18.59 21.07 -25.01
CA LEU A 414 -17.32 21.67 -25.45
C LEU A 414 -16.44 20.66 -26.18
N ALA A 415 -16.36 19.42 -25.68
CA ALA A 415 -15.59 18.37 -26.34
C ALA A 415 -16.13 18.08 -27.76
N ARG A 416 -17.46 18.11 -27.93
CA ARG A 416 -18.13 18.01 -29.24
C ARG A 416 -17.77 19.15 -30.18
N LEU A 417 -17.76 20.40 -29.68
CA LEU A 417 -17.36 21.58 -30.47
C LEU A 417 -15.93 21.46 -30.99
N PHE A 418 -15.01 20.95 -30.17
CA PHE A 418 -13.60 20.77 -30.55
C PHE A 418 -13.30 19.41 -31.20
N GLY A 419 -14.32 18.57 -31.47
CA GLY A 419 -14.15 17.26 -32.08
C GLY A 419 -13.22 16.33 -31.30
N VAL A 420 -13.33 16.34 -29.97
CA VAL A 420 -12.59 15.46 -29.06
C VAL A 420 -13.53 14.67 -28.15
N ALA A 421 -13.04 13.55 -27.61
CA ALA A 421 -13.74 12.72 -26.64
C ALA A 421 -12.78 12.12 -25.62
N ASP A 422 -13.31 11.79 -24.45
CA ASP A 422 -12.59 11.08 -23.40
C ASP A 422 -13.00 9.61 -23.39
N LEU A 423 -12.01 8.72 -23.27
CA LEU A 423 -12.24 7.29 -23.11
C LEU A 423 -11.92 6.90 -21.66
N VAL A 424 -12.88 6.32 -20.95
CA VAL A 424 -12.71 5.85 -19.58
C VAL A 424 -12.75 4.33 -19.59
N LEU A 425 -11.70 3.68 -19.08
CA LEU A 425 -11.70 2.24 -18.88
C LEU A 425 -12.03 1.98 -17.42
N HIS A 426 -13.12 1.27 -17.18
CA HIS A 426 -13.46 0.87 -15.82
C HIS A 426 -12.63 -0.34 -15.42
N THR A 427 -11.97 -0.20 -14.28
CA THR A 427 -11.16 -1.24 -13.63
C THR A 427 -11.67 -1.45 -12.21
N THR A 428 -11.13 -2.46 -11.52
CA THR A 428 -11.41 -2.65 -10.09
C THR A 428 -11.12 -1.38 -9.28
N PRO A 429 -11.83 -1.15 -8.16
CA PRO A 429 -11.59 0.01 -7.31
C PRO A 429 -10.12 0.14 -6.92
N GLY A 430 -9.58 1.36 -7.01
CA GLY A 430 -8.19 1.62 -6.67
C GLY A 430 -7.71 3.01 -7.10
N PRO A 431 -6.44 3.35 -6.83
CA PRO A 431 -5.88 4.67 -7.13
C PRO A 431 -5.68 4.92 -8.63
N VAL A 432 -5.74 3.90 -9.47
CA VAL A 432 -5.58 4.02 -10.93
C VAL A 432 -6.95 4.17 -11.57
N ALA A 433 -7.21 5.31 -12.18
CA ALA A 433 -8.39 5.53 -13.01
C ALA A 433 -7.91 5.74 -14.45
N PRO A 434 -7.90 4.70 -15.29
CA PRO A 434 -7.43 4.84 -16.67
C PRO A 434 -8.39 5.70 -17.48
N ARG A 435 -7.89 6.85 -17.93
CA ARG A 435 -8.64 7.81 -18.74
C ARG A 435 -7.75 8.35 -19.85
N LEU A 436 -8.21 8.21 -21.08
CA LEU A 436 -7.71 8.96 -22.22
C LEU A 436 -8.39 10.33 -22.21
N ILE A 437 -7.59 11.39 -22.23
CA ILE A 437 -8.06 12.77 -22.15
C ILE A 437 -8.01 13.39 -23.55
N GLN A 438 -9.16 13.84 -24.05
CA GLN A 438 -9.32 14.67 -25.24
C GLN A 438 -8.64 14.08 -26.48
N ALA A 439 -8.88 12.82 -26.79
CA ALA A 439 -8.48 12.25 -28.08
C ALA A 439 -9.41 12.75 -29.20
N ALA A 440 -8.95 12.78 -30.45
CA ALA A 440 -9.82 13.10 -31.57
C ALA A 440 -11.00 12.10 -31.61
N THR A 441 -12.23 12.57 -31.86
CA THR A 441 -13.43 11.72 -31.75
C THR A 441 -13.33 10.44 -32.58
N GLU A 442 -12.87 10.52 -33.83
CA GLU A 442 -12.67 9.35 -34.70
C GLU A 442 -11.69 8.34 -34.11
N GLN A 443 -10.58 8.82 -33.55
CA GLN A 443 -9.58 7.97 -32.91
C GLN A 443 -10.11 7.35 -31.61
N ALA A 444 -10.86 8.12 -30.81
CA ALA A 444 -11.46 7.63 -29.57
C ALA A 444 -12.48 6.52 -29.83
N VAL A 445 -13.33 6.68 -30.85
CA VAL A 445 -14.27 5.65 -31.32
C VAL A 445 -13.51 4.44 -31.87
N GLY A 446 -12.50 4.66 -32.72
CA GLY A 446 -11.68 3.56 -33.26
C GLY A 446 -10.99 2.74 -32.16
N VAL A 447 -10.46 3.39 -31.11
CA VAL A 447 -9.89 2.69 -29.95
C VAL A 447 -10.97 1.98 -29.16
N PHE A 448 -12.14 2.58 -28.96
CA PHE A 448 -13.25 1.94 -28.26
C PHE A 448 -13.63 0.60 -28.91
N ASP A 449 -13.79 0.59 -30.24
CA ASP A 449 -14.16 -0.61 -31.00
C ASP A 449 -13.02 -1.64 -31.03
N GLN A 450 -11.80 -1.21 -31.33
CA GLN A 450 -10.63 -2.09 -31.38
C GLN A 450 -10.29 -2.67 -30.01
N GLN A 451 -10.40 -1.89 -28.92
CA GLN A 451 -10.12 -2.34 -27.56
C GLN A 451 -11.11 -3.44 -27.15
N ALA A 452 -12.39 -3.30 -27.50
CA ALA A 452 -13.37 -4.33 -27.23
C ALA A 452 -13.03 -5.65 -27.95
N ALA A 453 -12.56 -5.57 -29.21
CA ALA A 453 -12.12 -6.75 -29.96
C ALA A 453 -10.83 -7.37 -29.40
N ARG A 454 -9.82 -6.55 -29.09
CA ARG A 454 -8.53 -6.99 -28.50
C ARG A 454 -8.73 -7.61 -27.12
N ALA A 455 -9.58 -7.02 -26.28
CA ALA A 455 -9.90 -7.56 -24.97
C ALA A 455 -10.54 -8.96 -25.08
N ARG A 456 -11.46 -9.17 -26.03
CA ARG A 456 -12.03 -10.50 -26.29
C ARG A 456 -10.99 -11.51 -26.78
N LYS A 457 -10.09 -11.12 -27.69
CA LYS A 457 -9.02 -12.00 -28.19
C LYS A 457 -8.04 -12.37 -27.07
N ALA A 458 -7.60 -11.37 -26.29
CA ALA A 458 -6.63 -11.57 -25.21
C ALA A 458 -7.15 -12.50 -24.10
N ARG A 459 -8.44 -12.39 -23.73
CA ARG A 459 -9.05 -13.30 -22.73
C ARG A 459 -9.12 -14.77 -23.18
N LYS A 460 -9.14 -15.03 -24.48
CA LYS A 460 -9.10 -16.41 -25.01
C LYS A 460 -7.70 -17.03 -24.94
N LEU A 461 -6.66 -16.21 -24.93
CA LEU A 461 -5.26 -16.65 -24.98
C LEU A 461 -4.64 -16.86 -23.60
N GLN A 462 -5.14 -16.21 -22.55
CA GLN A 462 -4.59 -16.36 -21.20
C GLN A 462 -5.65 -16.85 -20.20
N SER A 463 -5.49 -18.08 -19.70
CA SER A 463 -6.12 -18.53 -18.45
C SER A 463 -5.33 -17.97 -17.27
N SER A 464 -6.05 -17.45 -16.28
CA SER A 464 -5.53 -16.56 -15.23
C SER A 464 -4.55 -17.19 -14.22
N GLU A 465 -4.26 -18.48 -14.32
CA GLU A 465 -3.70 -19.27 -13.20
C GLU A 465 -2.25 -19.72 -13.38
N GLN A 466 -1.71 -19.63 -14.60
CA GLN A 466 -0.35 -20.13 -14.91
C GLN A 466 0.65 -18.98 -15.10
N TRP A 467 0.71 -18.06 -14.15
CA TRP A 467 1.65 -16.93 -14.22
C TRP A 467 3.12 -17.38 -14.27
N LEU A 468 3.47 -18.41 -13.48
CA LEU A 468 4.84 -18.89 -13.34
C LEU A 468 5.36 -19.56 -14.63
N ALA A 469 4.46 -20.16 -15.42
CA ALA A 469 4.79 -20.77 -16.71
C ALA A 469 5.22 -19.74 -17.78
N GLN A 470 4.98 -18.45 -17.53
CA GLN A 470 5.22 -17.36 -18.49
C GLN A 470 6.57 -16.64 -18.26
N LEU A 471 7.28 -16.92 -17.17
CA LEU A 471 8.61 -16.37 -16.91
C LEU A 471 9.67 -17.31 -17.50
N PRO A 472 10.46 -16.90 -18.51
CA PRO A 472 11.60 -17.70 -18.96
C PRO A 472 12.60 -17.85 -17.80
N PRO A 473 13.20 -19.06 -17.59
CA PRO A 473 14.10 -19.33 -16.47
C PRO A 473 15.32 -18.38 -16.42
N THR A 474 15.67 -17.75 -17.55
CA THR A 474 16.80 -16.83 -17.69
C THR A 474 16.53 -15.40 -17.21
N ALA A 475 15.27 -15.03 -16.89
CA ALA A 475 14.93 -13.68 -16.43
C ALA A 475 15.14 -13.48 -14.91
N LEU A 476 15.57 -14.52 -14.19
CA LEU A 476 15.95 -14.41 -12.79
C LEU A 476 17.38 -13.84 -12.71
N PRO A 477 17.58 -12.65 -12.12
CA PRO A 477 18.94 -12.16 -11.88
C PRO A 477 19.66 -13.18 -10.99
N ALA A 478 20.87 -13.56 -11.40
CA ALA A 478 21.70 -14.46 -10.61
C ALA A 478 21.82 -13.94 -9.17
N PRO A 479 21.79 -14.81 -8.15
CA PRO A 479 21.95 -14.39 -6.77
C PRO A 479 23.22 -13.54 -6.64
N PRO A 480 23.20 -12.43 -5.88
CA PRO A 480 24.42 -11.68 -5.62
C PRO A 480 25.44 -12.64 -5.02
N SER A 481 26.59 -12.76 -5.68
CA SER A 481 27.71 -13.57 -5.20
C SER A 481 28.03 -13.16 -3.77
N THR A 482 28.11 -14.14 -2.87
CA THR A 482 28.32 -14.04 -1.42
C THR A 482 29.44 -13.09 -0.96
N HIS A 483 30.34 -12.66 -1.86
CA HIS A 483 31.41 -11.71 -1.60
C HIS A 483 30.97 -10.27 -1.27
N ALA A 484 29.75 -9.84 -1.61
CA ALA A 484 29.34 -8.44 -1.38
C ALA A 484 28.77 -8.17 0.03
N ILE A 485 28.42 -9.21 0.80
CA ILE A 485 27.80 -9.04 2.13
C ILE A 485 28.84 -9.04 3.26
N GLN A 486 30.02 -9.65 3.06
CA GLN A 486 31.06 -9.72 4.10
C GLN A 486 31.83 -8.40 4.32
N HIS A 487 31.89 -7.50 3.33
CA HIS A 487 32.60 -6.23 3.52
C HIS A 487 31.84 -5.19 4.36
N ALA A 488 30.56 -5.42 4.68
CA ALA A 488 29.76 -4.51 5.51
C ALA A 488 29.78 -4.87 7.01
N SER A 489 30.40 -5.99 7.39
CA SER A 489 30.36 -6.53 8.77
C SER A 489 31.72 -6.59 9.47
N THR A 490 32.78 -5.97 8.92
CA THR A 490 34.15 -6.06 9.47
C THR A 490 34.83 -4.70 9.62
N GLN A 491 34.06 -3.64 9.88
CA GLN A 491 34.58 -2.33 10.26
C GLN A 491 33.87 -1.82 11.52
N GLU A 492 33.98 -2.56 12.63
CA GLU A 492 33.68 -2.06 13.97
C GLU A 492 34.28 -3.01 15.00
N GLU A 493 35.61 -2.98 15.14
CA GLU A 493 36.29 -3.48 16.34
C GLU A 493 37.40 -2.46 16.66
N PRO A 494 37.34 -1.76 17.81
CA PRO A 494 38.36 -0.80 18.17
C PRO A 494 39.57 -1.52 18.79
N ASP A 495 40.74 -1.20 18.25
CA ASP A 495 42.04 -1.57 18.75
C ASP A 495 42.26 -0.92 20.14
N HIS A 496 42.23 -1.73 21.20
CA HIS A 496 42.72 -1.35 22.52
C HIS A 496 44.02 -2.12 22.77
N GLY A 497 45.11 -1.38 22.95
CA GLY A 497 46.41 -1.90 23.37
C GLY A 497 46.49 -2.34 24.81
#